data_AF-A0A3Q3E5R3-F1
#
_entry.id   AF-A0A3Q3E5R3-F1
#
_cell.length_a   1.000
_cell.length_b   1.000
_cell.length_c   1.000
_cell.angle_alpha   90.00
_cell.angle_beta   90.00
_cell.angle_gamma   90.00
#
_symmetry.space_group_name_H-M   'P 1'
#
loop_
_entity.id
_entity.type
_entity.pdbx_description
1 polymer ?
#
loop_
_entity_poly.entity_id
_entity_poly.type
_entity_poly.pdbx_seq_one_letter_code
_entity_poly.pdbx_strand_id
1 'polypeptide(L)'
;MKGGSCGKPSWAVAPLIIPVTLLMLTLRGALSSQKMTQTAMGHATATAAGPGHSLIDDLPGLRAVADFLSSENADVWLLSLVGSVAVGLSGIFPLLVIPIEAGAALKTEAGCQKLKQLLSFAIGGLLGDVFLHLLPEAWASGSSGSSAGKQNHYKTQGLWVIVGLLAFLLLEKLFPDQDSQEDPTSQSDLNFNTPTSGYLNLLANCIDNFTHGLAVAGSFLVSKKVGFLTTFAILLHEIPHEVGDFAILLRAGFDRWSAARMQLATALVGVLGACFALCAQSPQGTENATAWILPFTSGGFLYIALVNVVPDLLEESSLKHSLLQILLIFCGVAVMALLSAIVDCT
;
A
#
# COMPACT_ATOMS: atom_id res chain seq x y z
N MET A 1 -6.16 -15.18 -47.99
CA MET A 1 -5.09 -14.36 -47.38
C MET A 1 -5.60 -12.93 -47.18
N LYS A 2 -6.01 -12.59 -45.96
CA LYS A 2 -6.13 -11.21 -45.45
C LYS A 2 -5.90 -11.32 -43.93
N GLY A 3 -4.75 -10.79 -43.48
CA GLY A 3 -4.37 -10.80 -42.06
C GLY A 3 -5.14 -9.74 -41.31
N GLY A 4 -5.88 -10.15 -40.28
CA GLY A 4 -6.48 -9.27 -39.29
C GLY A 4 -5.49 -9.02 -38.16
N SER A 5 -5.00 -7.79 -38.05
CA SER A 5 -4.21 -7.32 -36.91
C SER A 5 -5.06 -7.34 -35.65
N CYS A 6 -4.70 -8.20 -34.69
CA CYS A 6 -5.27 -8.25 -33.35
C CYS A 6 -4.80 -7.00 -32.58
N GLY A 7 -5.68 -6.00 -32.46
CA GLY A 7 -5.44 -4.82 -31.63
C GLY A 7 -5.45 -5.23 -30.17
N LYS A 8 -4.31 -5.10 -29.48
CA LYS A 8 -4.24 -5.20 -28.02
C LYS A 8 -5.18 -4.15 -27.41
N PRO A 9 -5.99 -4.49 -26.40
CA PRO A 9 -6.95 -3.54 -25.89
C PRO A 9 -6.25 -2.56 -24.93
N SER A 10 -6.35 -1.26 -25.24
CA SER A 10 -5.63 -0.14 -24.60
C SER A 10 -6.10 0.20 -23.17
N TRP A 11 -7.00 -0.59 -22.57
CA TRP A 11 -7.57 -0.29 -21.25
C TRP A 11 -6.69 -0.71 -20.07
N ALA A 12 -5.73 -1.63 -20.27
CA ALA A 12 -4.80 -2.07 -19.23
C ALA A 12 -3.80 -0.98 -18.77
N VAL A 13 -3.77 0.18 -19.43
CA VAL A 13 -2.88 1.31 -19.09
C VAL A 13 -3.63 2.41 -18.31
N ALA A 14 -4.96 2.41 -18.33
CA ALA A 14 -5.78 3.44 -17.67
C ALA A 14 -5.54 3.54 -16.14
N PRO A 15 -5.42 2.44 -15.37
CA PRO A 15 -5.14 2.54 -13.93
C PRO A 15 -3.69 2.96 -13.59
N LEU A 16 -2.75 2.82 -14.54
CA LEU A 16 -1.39 3.37 -14.43
C LEU A 16 -1.33 4.87 -14.74
N ILE A 17 -2.22 5.37 -15.60
CA ILE A 17 -2.21 6.76 -16.05
C ILE A 17 -2.71 7.69 -14.94
N ILE A 18 -3.70 7.31 -14.14
CA ILE A 18 -4.27 8.21 -13.12
C ILE A 18 -3.24 8.56 -12.04
N PRO A 19 -2.52 7.61 -11.41
CA PRO A 19 -1.47 7.91 -10.43
C PRO A 19 -0.29 8.65 -11.05
N VAL A 20 0.14 8.27 -12.26
CA VAL A 20 1.26 8.92 -12.96
C VAL A 20 0.90 10.36 -13.37
N THR A 21 -0.34 10.62 -13.77
CA THR A 21 -0.79 11.97 -14.12
C THR A 21 -0.91 12.85 -12.88
N LEU A 22 -1.39 12.30 -11.76
CA LEU A 22 -1.41 12.99 -10.47
C LEU A 22 0.01 13.30 -9.95
N LEU A 23 0.95 12.36 -10.13
CA LEU A 23 2.38 12.54 -9.83
C LEU A 23 3.04 13.60 -10.72
N MET A 24 2.73 13.62 -12.02
CA MET A 24 3.26 14.61 -12.96
C MET A 24 2.69 16.02 -12.72
N LEU A 25 1.43 16.13 -12.29
CA LEU A 25 0.81 17.39 -11.89
C LEU A 25 1.42 17.94 -10.60
N THR A 26 1.70 17.08 -9.62
CA THR A 26 2.35 17.47 -8.35
C THR A 26 3.82 17.83 -8.54
N LEU A 27 4.58 17.07 -9.36
CA LEU A 27 5.95 17.42 -9.75
C LEU A 27 6.01 18.77 -10.48
N ARG A 28 5.06 19.06 -11.38
CA ARG A 28 4.96 20.39 -12.02
C ARG A 28 4.66 21.50 -11.02
N GLY A 29 3.80 21.25 -10.04
CA GLY A 29 3.53 22.18 -8.94
C GLY A 29 4.78 22.50 -8.11
N ALA A 30 5.55 21.45 -7.75
CA ALA A 30 6.79 21.59 -7.00
C ALA A 30 7.89 22.34 -7.77
N LEU A 31 8.10 22.02 -9.06
CA LEU A 31 9.06 22.73 -9.92
C LEU A 31 8.67 24.20 -10.16
N SER A 32 7.36 24.49 -10.26
CA SER A 32 6.84 25.86 -10.39
C SER A 32 7.12 26.68 -9.13
N SER A 33 6.91 26.09 -7.95
CA SER A 33 7.16 26.74 -6.66
C SER A 33 8.65 27.04 -6.45
N GLN A 34 9.55 26.12 -6.82
CA GLN A 34 10.99 26.35 -6.77
C GLN A 34 11.47 27.48 -7.70
N LYS A 35 10.91 27.58 -8.92
CA LYS A 35 11.23 28.69 -9.85
C LYS A 35 10.85 30.05 -9.26
N MET A 36 9.79 30.11 -8.48
CA MET A 36 9.35 31.34 -7.83
C MET A 36 10.26 31.73 -6.65
N THR A 37 10.76 30.76 -5.88
CA THR A 37 11.70 31.00 -4.77
C THR A 37 13.10 31.40 -5.24
N GLN A 38 13.56 30.85 -6.38
CA GLN A 38 14.87 31.19 -6.94
C GLN A 38 14.92 32.61 -7.51
N THR A 39 13.81 33.09 -8.08
CA THR A 39 13.70 34.48 -8.58
C THR A 39 13.72 35.51 -7.44
N ALA A 40 13.28 35.13 -6.23
CA ALA A 40 13.29 36.01 -5.06
C ALA A 40 14.65 36.11 -4.34
N MET A 41 15.55 35.14 -4.52
CA MET A 41 16.87 35.11 -3.86
C MET A 41 18.05 35.58 -4.74
N GLY A 42 17.82 35.91 -6.02
CA GLY A 42 18.87 36.32 -6.95
C GLY A 42 19.40 37.77 -6.80
N HIS A 43 19.02 38.51 -5.75
CA HIS A 43 19.40 39.93 -5.59
C HIS A 43 20.37 40.24 -4.44
N ALA A 44 20.98 39.23 -3.81
CA ALA A 44 22.02 39.45 -2.82
C ALA A 44 23.20 38.51 -3.05
N THR A 45 24.41 39.04 -2.88
CA THR A 45 25.72 38.37 -2.87
C THR A 45 26.27 37.84 -4.21
N ALA A 46 26.85 38.77 -4.98
CA ALA A 46 28.00 38.48 -5.82
C ALA A 46 29.24 39.13 -5.19
N THR A 47 30.19 38.34 -4.69
CA THR A 47 31.63 38.70 -4.60
C THR A 47 32.49 37.47 -4.26
N ALA A 48 33.29 37.06 -5.25
CA ALA A 48 34.66 36.53 -5.20
C ALA A 48 35.01 35.28 -4.33
N ALA A 49 35.33 34.16 -5.01
CA ALA A 49 36.68 33.58 -5.17
C ALA A 49 36.61 32.05 -5.46
N GLY A 50 37.28 31.57 -6.51
CA GLY A 50 37.44 30.12 -6.82
C GLY A 50 38.87 29.61 -6.55
N PRO A 51 39.31 28.47 -7.10
CA PRO A 51 38.58 27.23 -7.44
C PRO A 51 39.21 25.99 -6.76
N GLY A 52 38.38 25.02 -6.34
CA GLY A 52 38.82 23.67 -5.97
C GLY A 52 38.08 22.69 -6.84
N HIS A 53 38.69 22.26 -7.95
CA HIS A 53 38.06 21.36 -8.91
C HIS A 53 37.96 19.96 -8.31
N SER A 54 36.79 19.59 -7.81
CA SER A 54 36.50 18.23 -7.35
C SER A 54 35.76 17.49 -8.47
N LEU A 55 36.08 16.22 -8.68
CA LEU A 55 35.46 15.33 -9.69
C LEU A 55 33.93 15.11 -9.51
N ILE A 56 33.31 15.83 -8.57
CA ILE A 56 31.89 15.78 -8.22
C ILE A 56 31.11 16.95 -8.89
N ASP A 57 31.81 17.95 -9.44
CA ASP A 57 31.20 19.17 -9.97
C ASP A 57 30.56 19.03 -11.36
N ASP A 58 30.76 17.91 -12.08
CA ASP A 58 30.30 17.75 -13.47
C ASP A 58 28.92 17.10 -13.65
N LEU A 59 28.19 16.76 -12.56
CA LEU A 59 26.84 16.20 -12.68
C LEU A 59 25.86 16.87 -11.70
N PRO A 60 25.11 17.90 -12.14
CA PRO A 60 24.18 18.65 -11.27
C PRO A 60 23.11 17.76 -10.63
N GLY A 61 22.77 16.63 -11.25
CA GLY A 61 21.86 15.63 -10.67
C GLY A 61 22.45 14.88 -9.47
N LEU A 62 23.76 14.60 -9.47
CA LEU A 62 24.40 13.86 -8.37
C LEU A 62 24.59 14.74 -7.14
N ARG A 63 24.81 16.05 -7.33
CA ARG A 63 24.86 17.03 -6.25
C ARG A 63 23.47 17.30 -5.66
N ALA A 64 22.43 17.41 -6.50
CA ALA A 64 21.05 17.51 -6.02
C ALA A 64 20.62 16.25 -5.24
N VAL A 65 21.03 15.06 -5.68
CA VAL A 65 20.81 13.81 -4.94
C VAL A 65 21.63 13.77 -3.66
N ALA A 66 22.89 14.21 -3.66
CA ALA A 66 23.73 14.25 -2.46
C ALA A 66 23.24 15.28 -1.43
N ASP A 67 22.83 16.46 -1.85
CA ASP A 67 22.25 17.52 -1.00
C ASP A 67 20.87 17.09 -0.46
N PHE A 68 20.09 16.34 -1.25
CA PHE A 68 18.84 15.72 -0.82
C PHE A 68 19.05 14.60 0.20
N LEU A 69 20.04 13.73 -0.03
CA LEU A 69 20.45 12.68 0.91
C LEU A 69 21.11 13.24 2.18
N SER A 70 21.56 14.50 2.16
CA SER A 70 22.14 15.20 3.31
C SER A 70 21.12 16.03 4.11
N SER A 71 19.85 16.04 3.68
CA SER A 71 18.74 16.72 4.36
C SER A 71 18.33 15.98 5.65
N GLU A 72 17.86 16.70 6.67
CA GLU A 72 17.32 16.13 7.92
C GLU A 72 16.17 15.12 7.71
N ASN A 73 15.57 15.11 6.51
CA ASN A 73 14.51 14.17 6.13
C ASN A 73 15.00 12.94 5.34
N ALA A 74 16.30 12.83 5.03
CA ALA A 74 16.84 11.72 4.23
C ALA A 74 16.59 10.35 4.87
N ASP A 75 16.67 10.27 6.20
CA ASP A 75 16.32 9.08 6.97
C ASP A 75 14.87 8.64 6.72
N VAL A 76 13.93 9.59 6.73
CA VAL A 76 12.49 9.31 6.56
C VAL A 76 12.20 8.83 5.15
N TRP A 77 12.80 9.48 4.15
CA TRP A 77 12.69 9.06 2.75
C TRP A 77 13.27 7.67 2.53
N LEU A 78 14.47 7.41 3.06
CA LEU A 78 15.13 6.13 2.94
C LEU A 78 14.29 5.03 3.61
N LEU A 79 13.86 5.22 4.86
CA LEU A 79 13.05 4.25 5.59
C LEU A 79 11.70 3.99 4.91
N SER A 80 11.05 5.03 4.37
CA SER A 80 9.78 4.90 3.65
C SER A 80 9.93 4.11 2.35
N LEU A 81 11.01 4.33 1.61
CA LEU A 81 11.31 3.60 0.38
C LEU A 81 11.70 2.16 0.68
N VAL A 82 12.57 1.93 1.68
CA VAL A 82 12.97 0.59 2.11
C VAL A 82 11.76 -0.19 2.62
N GLY A 83 10.91 0.42 3.46
CA GLY A 83 9.68 -0.19 3.96
C GLY A 83 8.72 -0.57 2.84
N SER A 84 8.47 0.35 1.92
CA SER A 84 7.56 0.10 0.77
C SER A 84 8.11 -0.97 -0.18
N VAL A 85 9.42 -0.98 -0.42
CA VAL A 85 10.07 -2.06 -1.19
C VAL A 85 9.98 -3.38 -0.46
N ALA A 86 10.18 -3.40 0.86
CA ALA A 86 10.07 -4.63 1.65
C ALA A 86 8.65 -5.21 1.59
N VAL A 87 7.62 -4.37 1.72
CA VAL A 87 6.22 -4.76 1.52
C VAL A 87 6.01 -5.33 0.12
N GLY A 88 6.40 -4.60 -0.92
CA GLY A 88 6.20 -5.05 -2.30
C GLY A 88 6.97 -6.33 -2.66
N LEU A 89 8.13 -6.58 -2.03
CA LEU A 89 8.87 -7.84 -2.21
C LEU A 89 8.18 -9.04 -1.58
N SER A 90 7.19 -8.84 -0.70
CA SER A 90 6.39 -9.93 -0.16
C SER A 90 5.60 -10.69 -1.25
N GLY A 91 5.31 -10.05 -2.39
CA GLY A 91 4.69 -10.71 -3.54
C GLY A 91 5.55 -11.77 -4.25
N ILE A 92 6.85 -11.85 -3.90
CA ILE A 92 7.74 -12.95 -4.32
C ILE A 92 7.69 -14.12 -3.32
N PHE A 93 7.29 -13.88 -2.07
CA PHE A 93 7.24 -14.90 -1.01
C PHE A 93 6.46 -16.16 -1.42
N PRO A 94 5.34 -16.10 -2.17
CA PRO A 94 4.66 -17.30 -2.67
C PRO A 94 5.56 -18.24 -3.47
N LEU A 95 6.56 -17.74 -4.22
CA LEU A 95 7.52 -18.61 -4.93
C LEU A 95 8.41 -19.43 -3.99
N LEU A 96 8.65 -18.95 -2.77
CA LEU A 96 9.48 -19.64 -1.77
C LEU A 96 8.67 -20.68 -1.00
N VAL A 97 7.39 -20.38 -0.75
CA VAL A 97 6.52 -21.22 0.08
C VAL A 97 5.72 -22.25 -0.72
N ILE A 98 5.42 -21.98 -1.99
CA ILE A 98 4.66 -22.89 -2.85
C ILE A 98 5.65 -23.72 -3.69
N PRO A 99 5.83 -25.03 -3.39
CA PRO A 99 6.67 -25.91 -4.19
C PRO A 99 6.32 -25.93 -5.69
N ILE A 100 7.24 -26.41 -6.51
CA ILE A 100 7.13 -26.42 -7.98
C ILE A 100 5.91 -27.23 -8.46
N GLU A 101 5.53 -28.28 -7.71
CA GLU A 101 4.33 -29.10 -7.97
C GLU A 101 3.03 -28.56 -7.33
N ALA A 102 3.07 -27.41 -6.64
CA ALA A 102 2.13 -27.05 -5.58
C ALA A 102 1.01 -26.05 -5.91
N GLY A 103 0.77 -25.75 -7.20
CA GLY A 103 -0.56 -25.27 -7.60
C GLY A 103 -1.70 -26.21 -7.16
N ALA A 104 -1.36 -27.47 -6.84
CA ALA A 104 -2.25 -28.46 -6.22
C ALA A 104 -2.28 -28.42 -4.68
N ALA A 105 -1.27 -27.91 -3.98
CA ALA A 105 -1.22 -27.91 -2.51
C ALA A 105 -2.18 -26.89 -1.88
N LEU A 106 -2.36 -25.73 -2.52
CA LEU A 106 -3.41 -24.75 -2.14
C LEU A 106 -4.83 -25.21 -2.51
N LYS A 107 -4.96 -26.25 -3.35
CA LYS A 107 -6.24 -26.93 -3.59
C LYS A 107 -6.59 -27.96 -2.51
N THR A 108 -5.65 -28.27 -1.60
CA THR A 108 -5.95 -29.15 -0.48
C THR A 108 -6.71 -28.39 0.58
N GLU A 109 -7.69 -29.05 1.19
CA GLU A 109 -8.47 -28.53 2.31
C GLU A 109 -7.56 -28.04 3.45
N ALA A 110 -6.48 -28.79 3.73
CA ALA A 110 -5.49 -28.43 4.75
C ALA A 110 -4.72 -27.13 4.42
N GLY A 111 -4.38 -26.90 3.15
CA GLY A 111 -3.71 -25.68 2.69
C GLY A 111 -4.59 -24.44 2.82
N CYS A 112 -5.85 -24.56 2.37
CA CYS A 112 -6.87 -23.51 2.55
C CYS A 112 -7.07 -23.19 4.04
N GLN A 113 -7.14 -24.21 4.89
CA GLN A 113 -7.33 -24.00 6.33
C GLN A 113 -6.16 -23.28 6.99
N LYS A 114 -4.94 -23.62 6.61
CA LYS A 114 -3.74 -22.95 7.12
C LYS A 114 -3.68 -21.49 6.66
N LEU A 115 -4.10 -21.21 5.42
CA LEU A 115 -4.19 -19.85 4.90
C LEU A 115 -5.21 -19.03 5.69
N LYS A 116 -6.43 -19.56 5.92
CA LYS A 116 -7.45 -18.88 6.76
C LYS A 116 -6.96 -18.59 8.18
N GLN A 117 -6.20 -19.51 8.79
CA GLN A 117 -5.58 -19.30 10.10
C GLN A 117 -4.54 -18.18 10.08
N LEU A 118 -3.64 -18.19 9.09
CA LEU A 118 -2.62 -17.16 8.94
C LEU A 118 -3.25 -15.79 8.69
N LEU A 119 -4.29 -15.77 7.86
CA LEU A 119 -5.08 -14.59 7.53
C LEU A 119 -5.85 -14.04 8.76
N SER A 120 -6.35 -14.92 9.63
CA SER A 120 -6.95 -14.51 10.91
C SER A 120 -5.95 -13.79 11.81
N PHE A 121 -4.73 -14.32 11.94
CA PHE A 121 -3.66 -13.65 12.69
C PHE A 121 -3.28 -12.29 12.07
N ALA A 122 -3.14 -12.26 10.75
CA ALA A 122 -2.84 -11.07 9.97
C ALA A 122 -3.86 -9.94 10.15
N ILE A 123 -5.16 -10.25 10.08
CA ILE A 123 -6.23 -9.26 10.35
C ILE A 123 -6.13 -8.71 11.75
N GLY A 124 -5.85 -9.56 12.75
CA GLY A 124 -5.60 -9.11 14.12
C GLY A 124 -4.45 -8.10 14.19
N GLY A 125 -3.36 -8.37 13.47
CA GLY A 125 -2.25 -7.45 13.32
C GLY A 125 -2.65 -6.13 12.64
N LEU A 126 -3.37 -6.19 11.52
CA LEU A 126 -3.82 -5.01 10.77
C LEU A 126 -4.81 -4.15 11.58
N LEU A 127 -5.76 -4.76 12.28
CA LEU A 127 -6.68 -4.05 13.18
C LEU A 127 -5.92 -3.44 14.37
N GLY A 128 -4.93 -4.16 14.91
CA GLY A 128 -4.04 -3.64 15.94
C GLY A 128 -3.24 -2.43 15.48
N ASP A 129 -2.75 -2.43 14.24
CA ASP A 129 -2.08 -1.28 13.63
C ASP A 129 -3.00 -0.07 13.53
N VAL A 130 -4.19 -0.25 12.93
CA VAL A 130 -5.17 0.82 12.77
C VAL A 130 -5.54 1.45 14.11
N PHE A 131 -5.98 0.65 15.09
CA PHE A 131 -6.57 1.18 16.32
C PHE A 131 -5.55 1.56 17.39
N LEU A 132 -4.37 0.92 17.43
CA LEU A 132 -3.37 1.18 18.46
C LEU A 132 -2.25 2.12 17.98
N HIS A 133 -2.09 2.31 16.67
CA HIS A 133 -0.98 3.10 16.11
C HIS A 133 -1.47 4.21 15.18
N LEU A 134 -2.11 3.88 14.05
CA LEU A 134 -2.44 4.88 13.02
C LEU A 134 -3.43 5.94 13.50
N LEU A 135 -4.57 5.51 14.06
CA LEU A 135 -5.62 6.45 14.51
C LEU A 135 -5.20 7.29 15.72
N PRO A 136 -4.62 6.72 16.80
CA PRO A 136 -4.12 7.52 17.92
C PRO A 136 -3.12 8.59 17.49
N GLU A 137 -2.21 8.23 16.58
CA GLU A 137 -1.17 9.13 16.08
C GLU A 137 -1.75 10.27 15.21
N ALA A 138 -2.70 9.94 14.33
CA ALA A 138 -3.42 10.91 13.52
C ALA A 138 -4.20 11.93 14.38
N TRP A 139 -4.78 11.46 15.48
CA TRP A 139 -5.48 12.30 16.44
C TRP A 139 -4.54 13.19 17.26
N ALA A 140 -3.39 12.66 17.67
CA ALA A 140 -2.37 13.42 18.40
C ALA A 140 -1.80 14.60 17.58
N SER A 141 -1.58 14.38 16.27
CA SER A 141 -0.91 15.32 15.36
C SER A 141 -1.60 16.68 15.14
N GLY A 142 -2.88 16.84 15.50
CA GLY A 142 -3.63 18.11 15.36
C GLY A 142 -4.04 18.78 16.68
N SER A 143 -3.48 18.35 17.80
CA SER A 143 -3.95 18.71 19.15
C SER A 143 -3.54 20.08 19.68
N SER A 144 -2.83 20.89 18.89
CA SER A 144 -2.23 22.18 19.33
C SER A 144 -3.18 23.38 19.35
N GLY A 145 -4.49 23.20 19.11
CA GLY A 145 -5.50 24.27 19.06
C GLY A 145 -6.39 24.41 20.32
N SER A 146 -7.20 25.47 20.34
CA SER A 146 -8.22 25.74 21.38
C SER A 146 -9.24 24.60 21.51
N SER A 147 -9.95 24.49 22.65
CA SER A 147 -10.90 23.38 22.91
C SER A 147 -12.01 23.23 21.85
N ALA A 148 -12.41 24.31 21.17
CA ALA A 148 -13.34 24.26 20.03
C ALA A 148 -12.67 23.72 18.75
N GLY A 149 -11.38 24.02 18.53
CA GLY A 149 -10.59 23.46 17.43
C GLY A 149 -10.32 21.96 17.58
N LYS A 150 -10.16 21.47 18.82
CA LYS A 150 -9.96 20.04 19.12
C LYS A 150 -11.14 19.18 18.68
N GLN A 151 -12.38 19.60 18.98
CA GLN A 151 -13.61 18.89 18.56
C GLN A 151 -13.71 18.81 17.02
N ASN A 152 -13.33 19.88 16.32
CA ASN A 152 -13.37 19.90 14.86
C ASN A 152 -12.28 18.98 14.25
N HIS A 153 -11.11 18.87 14.89
CA HIS A 153 -10.03 17.97 14.45
C HIS A 153 -10.46 16.51 14.45
N TYR A 154 -10.95 15.97 15.57
CA TYR A 154 -11.40 14.56 15.63
C TYR A 154 -12.50 14.27 14.60
N LYS A 155 -13.40 15.23 14.35
CA LYS A 155 -14.42 15.11 13.31
C LYS A 155 -13.81 15.03 11.92
N THR A 156 -12.85 15.90 11.58
CA THR A 156 -12.14 15.86 10.30
C THR A 156 -11.36 14.55 10.13
N GLN A 157 -10.68 14.07 11.18
CA GLN A 157 -9.96 12.80 11.18
C GLN A 157 -10.92 11.63 10.94
N GLY A 158 -12.05 11.57 11.64
CA GLY A 158 -13.08 10.56 11.43
C GLY A 158 -13.69 10.61 10.02
N LEU A 159 -13.86 11.80 9.44
CA LEU A 159 -14.29 11.95 8.05
C LEU A 159 -13.27 11.35 7.07
N TRP A 160 -11.98 11.53 7.29
CA TRP A 160 -10.95 10.91 6.46
C TRP A 160 -10.94 9.37 6.56
N VAL A 161 -11.21 8.81 7.73
CA VAL A 161 -11.42 7.36 7.89
C VAL A 161 -12.60 6.89 7.03
N ILE A 162 -13.73 7.61 7.09
CA ILE A 162 -14.90 7.28 6.26
C ILE A 162 -14.56 7.41 4.77
N VAL A 163 -13.85 8.46 4.36
CA VAL A 163 -13.42 8.64 2.96
C VAL A 163 -12.53 7.50 2.50
N GLY A 164 -11.58 7.04 3.33
CA GLY A 164 -10.75 5.88 3.04
C GLY A 164 -11.57 4.61 2.84
N LEU A 165 -12.46 4.32 3.79
CA LEU A 165 -13.35 3.15 3.72
C LEU A 165 -14.25 3.18 2.48
N LEU A 166 -14.87 4.34 2.19
CA LEU A 166 -15.74 4.51 1.03
C LEU A 166 -14.97 4.49 -0.30
N ALA A 167 -13.73 4.97 -0.32
CA ALA A 167 -12.87 4.89 -1.50
C ALA A 167 -12.58 3.42 -1.85
N PHE A 168 -12.21 2.60 -0.87
CA PHE A 168 -12.01 1.16 -1.06
C PHE A 168 -13.29 0.45 -1.51
N LEU A 169 -14.43 0.75 -0.89
CA LEU A 169 -15.74 0.25 -1.31
C LEU A 169 -16.07 0.64 -2.76
N LEU A 170 -15.79 1.88 -3.14
CA LEU A 170 -16.06 2.37 -4.50
C LEU A 170 -15.12 1.72 -5.52
N LEU A 171 -13.86 1.50 -5.15
CA LEU A 171 -12.89 0.80 -6.01
C LEU A 171 -13.32 -0.64 -6.27
N GLU A 172 -13.72 -1.38 -5.23
CA GLU A 172 -14.25 -2.74 -5.40
C GLU A 172 -15.52 -2.74 -6.26
N LYS A 173 -16.42 -1.77 -6.04
CA LYS A 173 -17.66 -1.67 -6.83
C LYS A 173 -17.43 -1.27 -8.29
N LEU A 174 -16.36 -0.54 -8.61
CA LEU A 174 -15.98 -0.20 -9.98
C LEU A 174 -15.35 -1.39 -10.72
N PHE A 175 -14.73 -2.31 -9.98
CA PHE A 175 -14.05 -3.48 -10.51
C PHE A 175 -14.60 -4.78 -9.88
N PRO A 176 -15.91 -5.06 -10.00
CA PRO A 176 -16.50 -6.25 -9.42
C PRO A 176 -15.93 -7.51 -10.09
N ASP A 177 -15.71 -8.55 -9.29
CA ASP A 177 -15.32 -9.86 -9.80
C ASP A 177 -16.39 -10.37 -10.78
N GLN A 178 -15.99 -10.51 -12.05
CA GLN A 178 -16.89 -10.85 -13.15
C GLN A 178 -17.40 -12.30 -13.12
N ASP A 179 -17.01 -13.09 -12.13
CA ASP A 179 -17.50 -14.46 -11.95
C ASP A 179 -18.96 -14.52 -11.44
N SER A 180 -19.57 -13.36 -11.11
CA SER A 180 -20.95 -13.28 -10.57
C SER A 180 -22.05 -13.04 -11.60
N GLN A 181 -21.75 -12.99 -12.91
CA GLN A 181 -22.78 -13.00 -13.97
C GLN A 181 -22.81 -14.36 -14.69
N GLU A 182 -23.28 -15.39 -14.00
CA GLU A 182 -23.87 -16.53 -14.69
C GLU A 182 -25.26 -16.13 -15.20
N ASP A 183 -25.35 -15.84 -16.49
CA ASP A 183 -26.62 -15.97 -17.22
C ASP A 183 -27.02 -17.46 -17.21
N PRO A 184 -28.19 -17.86 -16.68
CA PRO A 184 -28.55 -19.27 -16.47
C PRO A 184 -28.90 -20.02 -17.77
N THR A 185 -28.47 -19.54 -18.94
CA THR A 185 -28.87 -20.09 -20.24
C THR A 185 -27.71 -20.16 -21.24
N SER A 186 -26.77 -21.07 -21.02
CA SER A 186 -26.09 -21.79 -22.13
C SER A 186 -25.23 -22.94 -21.61
N GLN A 187 -25.76 -24.16 -21.75
CA GLN A 187 -24.96 -25.37 -21.71
C GLN A 187 -24.03 -25.40 -22.94
N SER A 188 -22.73 -25.25 -22.73
CA SER A 188 -21.71 -25.90 -23.56
C SER A 188 -20.39 -25.96 -22.81
N ASP A 189 -19.93 -27.18 -22.63
CA ASP A 189 -18.65 -27.57 -22.04
C ASP A 189 -17.48 -26.74 -22.57
N LEU A 190 -16.78 -26.05 -21.67
CA LEU A 190 -15.36 -25.67 -21.65
C LEU A 190 -15.19 -24.51 -20.65
N ASN A 191 -15.14 -24.83 -19.35
CA ASN A 191 -14.90 -23.87 -18.29
C ASN A 191 -13.42 -23.42 -18.30
N PHE A 192 -13.02 -22.68 -19.33
CA PHE A 192 -11.68 -22.12 -19.44
C PHE A 192 -11.62 -20.87 -18.56
N ASN A 193 -10.86 -20.98 -17.46
CA ASN A 193 -10.51 -19.89 -16.55
C ASN A 193 -10.26 -18.61 -17.34
N THR A 194 -11.09 -17.58 -17.12
CA THR A 194 -10.94 -16.36 -17.92
C THR A 194 -9.71 -15.61 -17.40
N PRO A 195 -8.80 -15.17 -18.30
CA PRO A 195 -7.66 -14.34 -17.90
C PRO A 195 -8.10 -13.02 -17.23
N THR A 196 -9.37 -12.64 -17.38
CA THR A 196 -9.99 -11.47 -16.78
C THR A 196 -9.94 -11.45 -15.26
N SER A 197 -10.25 -12.56 -14.57
CA SER A 197 -10.18 -12.64 -13.10
C SER A 197 -8.74 -12.40 -12.60
N GLY A 198 -7.74 -12.97 -13.28
CA GLY A 198 -6.33 -12.71 -12.96
C GLY A 198 -5.90 -11.25 -13.12
N TYR A 199 -6.39 -10.54 -14.14
CA TYR A 199 -6.10 -9.11 -14.31
C TYR A 199 -6.84 -8.22 -13.30
N LEU A 200 -8.07 -8.57 -12.91
CA LEU A 200 -8.81 -7.87 -11.87
C LEU A 200 -8.10 -8.02 -10.51
N ASN A 201 -7.61 -9.22 -10.19
CA ASN A 201 -6.79 -9.45 -9.01
C ASN A 201 -5.54 -8.56 -9.00
N LEU A 202 -4.80 -8.48 -10.12
CA LEU A 202 -3.62 -7.61 -10.23
C LEU A 202 -3.95 -6.12 -10.06
N LEU A 203 -5.14 -5.70 -10.50
CA LEU A 203 -5.59 -4.33 -10.31
C LEU A 203 -5.90 -4.04 -8.85
N ALA A 204 -6.61 -4.93 -8.16
CA ALA A 204 -6.85 -4.84 -6.72
C ALA A 204 -5.51 -4.76 -5.97
N ASN A 205 -4.58 -5.66 -6.28
CA ASN A 205 -3.24 -5.69 -5.70
C ASN A 205 -2.44 -4.38 -6.00
N CYS A 206 -2.62 -3.74 -7.16
CA CYS A 206 -2.04 -2.41 -7.41
C CYS A 206 -2.58 -1.32 -6.47
N ILE A 207 -3.89 -1.35 -6.19
CA ILE A 207 -4.56 -0.39 -5.31
C ILE A 207 -4.10 -0.60 -3.86
N ASP A 208 -4.01 -1.86 -3.44
CA ASP A 208 -3.53 -2.24 -2.10
C ASP A 208 -2.07 -1.81 -1.94
N ASN A 209 -1.19 -2.20 -2.87
CA ASN A 209 0.21 -1.79 -2.85
C ASN A 209 0.39 -0.27 -2.81
N PHE A 210 -0.36 0.49 -3.62
CA PHE A 210 -0.34 1.95 -3.56
C PHE A 210 -0.66 2.47 -2.16
N THR A 211 -1.71 1.93 -1.55
CA THR A 211 -2.18 2.34 -0.23
C THR A 211 -1.22 1.89 0.88
N HIS A 212 -0.58 0.73 0.74
CA HIS A 212 0.51 0.28 1.60
C HIS A 212 1.69 1.25 1.58
N GLY A 213 2.14 1.64 0.39
CA GLY A 213 3.19 2.66 0.25
C GLY A 213 2.81 3.99 0.89
N LEU A 214 1.56 4.43 0.68
CA LEU A 214 1.03 5.65 1.28
C LEU A 214 1.04 5.58 2.82
N ALA A 215 0.61 4.44 3.39
CA ALA A 215 0.56 4.20 4.83
C ALA A 215 1.95 4.10 5.46
N VAL A 216 2.87 3.37 4.83
CA VAL A 216 4.27 3.23 5.28
C VAL A 216 4.94 4.60 5.33
N ALA A 217 4.90 5.35 4.22
CA ALA A 217 5.52 6.67 4.17
C ALA A 217 4.83 7.67 5.09
N GLY A 218 3.50 7.70 5.12
CA GLY A 218 2.73 8.53 6.05
C GLY A 218 3.12 8.27 7.50
N SER A 219 3.32 7.01 7.86
CA SER A 219 3.70 6.59 9.22
C SER A 219 5.12 7.05 9.59
N PHE A 220 6.09 6.87 8.68
CA PHE A 220 7.46 7.36 8.90
C PHE A 220 7.57 8.89 8.93
N LEU A 221 6.68 9.59 8.22
CA LEU A 221 6.55 11.05 8.30
C LEU A 221 6.04 11.53 9.66
N VAL A 222 5.34 10.68 10.41
CA VAL A 222 4.97 11.00 11.78
C VAL A 222 6.06 10.60 12.77
N SER A 223 6.47 9.34 12.78
CA SER A 223 7.56 8.88 13.63
C SER A 223 8.19 7.59 13.12
N LYS A 224 9.48 7.38 13.44
CA LYS A 224 10.18 6.12 13.15
C LYS A 224 9.46 4.92 13.78
N LYS A 225 8.95 5.08 15.01
CA LYS A 225 8.18 4.05 15.74
C LYS A 225 6.95 3.61 14.95
N VAL A 226 6.08 4.57 14.59
CA VAL A 226 4.84 4.26 13.87
C VAL A 226 5.17 3.69 12.49
N GLY A 227 6.16 4.25 11.78
CA GLY A 227 6.65 3.71 10.51
C GLY A 227 7.04 2.22 10.53
N PHE A 228 7.82 1.80 11.53
CA PHE A 228 8.20 0.38 11.67
C PHE A 228 7.02 -0.52 12.04
N LEU A 229 6.14 -0.07 12.93
CA LEU A 229 4.97 -0.83 13.37
C LEU A 229 3.98 -1.03 12.20
N THR A 230 3.68 0.04 11.46
CA THR A 230 2.83 0.00 10.27
C THR A 230 3.42 -0.91 9.20
N THR A 231 4.72 -0.79 8.90
CA THR A 231 5.38 -1.64 7.90
C THR A 231 5.31 -3.12 8.29
N PHE A 232 5.54 -3.43 9.57
CA PHE A 232 5.44 -4.79 10.07
C PHE A 232 4.00 -5.33 9.98
N ALA A 233 3.01 -4.55 10.40
CA ALA A 233 1.60 -4.94 10.30
C ALA A 233 1.14 -5.15 8.86
N ILE A 234 1.64 -4.32 7.93
CA ILE A 234 1.38 -4.49 6.50
C ILE A 234 1.98 -5.79 6.01
N LEU A 235 3.27 -6.04 6.27
CA LEU A 235 3.93 -7.29 5.89
C LEU A 235 3.21 -8.53 6.43
N LEU A 236 2.72 -8.47 7.68
CA LEU A 236 2.01 -9.58 8.29
C LEU A 236 0.75 -9.98 7.54
N HIS A 237 0.00 -9.04 6.97
CA HIS A 237 -1.23 -9.33 6.23
C HIS A 237 -1.05 -9.44 4.73
N GLU A 238 0.00 -8.83 4.19
CA GLU A 238 0.32 -8.91 2.76
C GLU A 238 0.86 -10.30 2.39
N ILE A 239 1.71 -10.88 3.24
CA ILE A 239 2.28 -12.22 2.98
C ILE A 239 1.18 -13.28 2.76
N PRO A 240 0.16 -13.40 3.63
CA PRO A 240 -0.96 -14.32 3.41
C PRO A 240 -1.79 -13.95 2.17
N HIS A 241 -2.06 -12.66 1.95
CA HIS A 241 -2.84 -12.18 0.81
C HIS A 241 -2.16 -12.52 -0.52
N GLU A 242 -0.87 -12.21 -0.66
CA GLU A 242 -0.05 -12.50 -1.83
C GLU A 242 0.00 -14.00 -2.16
N VAL A 243 -0.09 -14.88 -1.17
CA VAL A 243 -0.22 -16.33 -1.40
C VAL A 243 -1.57 -16.69 -2.02
N GLY A 244 -2.65 -16.00 -1.64
CA GLY A 244 -3.99 -16.14 -2.22
C GLY A 244 -4.05 -15.59 -3.64
N ASP A 245 -3.60 -14.36 -3.85
CA ASP A 245 -3.50 -13.68 -5.14
C ASP A 245 -2.70 -14.49 -6.16
N PHE A 246 -1.56 -15.04 -5.72
CA PHE A 246 -0.74 -15.90 -6.57
C PHE A 246 -1.50 -17.16 -7.00
N ALA A 247 -2.33 -17.73 -6.13
CA ALA A 247 -3.18 -18.87 -6.47
C ALA A 247 -4.25 -18.50 -7.52
N ILE A 248 -4.82 -17.30 -7.44
CA ILE A 248 -5.77 -16.77 -8.43
C ILE A 248 -5.08 -16.60 -9.78
N LEU A 249 -3.85 -16.06 -9.83
CA LEU A 249 -3.07 -15.93 -11.06
C LEU A 249 -2.76 -17.28 -11.72
N LEU A 250 -2.33 -18.27 -10.93
CA LEU A 250 -2.10 -19.62 -11.45
C LEU A 250 -3.38 -20.24 -12.02
N ARG A 251 -4.53 -20.00 -11.37
CA ARG A 251 -5.85 -20.46 -11.87
C ARG A 251 -6.25 -19.74 -13.15
N ALA A 252 -5.96 -18.45 -13.28
CA ALA A 252 -6.19 -17.65 -14.49
C ALA A 252 -5.25 -18.02 -15.67
N GLY A 253 -4.35 -18.98 -15.48
CA GLY A 253 -3.49 -19.54 -16.53
C GLY A 253 -2.09 -18.95 -16.62
N PHE A 254 -1.68 -18.12 -15.66
CA PHE A 254 -0.31 -17.62 -15.58
C PHE A 254 0.63 -18.72 -15.10
N ASP A 255 1.83 -18.81 -15.67
CA ASP A 255 2.88 -19.62 -15.06
C ASP A 255 3.45 -18.93 -13.81
N ARG A 256 4.09 -19.70 -12.93
CA ARG A 256 4.60 -19.21 -11.65
C ARG A 256 5.53 -17.99 -11.75
N TRP A 257 6.36 -17.93 -12.80
CA TRP A 257 7.32 -16.84 -12.96
C TRP A 257 6.64 -15.62 -13.52
N SER A 258 5.69 -15.79 -14.44
CA SER A 258 4.84 -14.70 -14.91
C SER A 258 3.99 -14.13 -13.78
N ALA A 259 3.35 -14.96 -12.96
CA ALA A 259 2.57 -14.51 -11.80
C ALA A 259 3.43 -13.69 -10.83
N ALA A 260 4.60 -14.21 -10.44
CA ALA A 260 5.51 -13.51 -9.52
C ALA A 260 6.04 -12.20 -10.11
N ARG A 261 6.32 -12.15 -11.41
CA ARG A 261 6.72 -10.92 -12.10
C ARG A 261 5.61 -9.88 -12.12
N MET A 262 4.36 -10.31 -12.28
CA MET A 262 3.21 -9.41 -12.28
C MET A 262 2.96 -8.83 -10.89
N GLN A 263 3.02 -9.65 -9.83
CA GLN A 263 2.96 -9.17 -8.43
C GLN A 263 4.16 -8.26 -8.09
N LEU A 264 5.36 -8.58 -8.57
CA LEU A 264 6.49 -7.66 -8.40
C LEU A 264 6.33 -6.34 -9.20
N ALA A 265 5.56 -6.34 -10.29
CA ALA A 265 5.25 -5.12 -11.01
C ALA A 265 4.24 -4.24 -10.25
N THR A 266 3.28 -4.84 -9.53
CA THR A 266 2.33 -4.09 -8.68
C THR A 266 3.05 -3.45 -7.49
N ALA A 267 4.11 -4.07 -6.97
CA ALA A 267 4.98 -3.50 -5.94
C ALA A 267 5.58 -2.12 -6.29
N LEU A 268 5.84 -1.85 -7.59
CA LEU A 268 6.31 -0.53 -8.03
C LEU A 268 5.26 0.56 -7.75
N VAL A 269 3.98 0.22 -7.80
CA VAL A 269 2.87 1.12 -7.48
C VAL A 269 2.91 1.47 -5.99
N GLY A 270 3.33 0.55 -5.11
CA GLY A 270 3.55 0.85 -3.70
C GLY A 270 4.68 1.85 -3.47
N VAL A 271 5.79 1.72 -4.18
CA VAL A 271 6.86 2.74 -4.14
C VAL A 271 6.34 4.10 -4.63
N LEU A 272 5.47 4.13 -5.66
CA LEU A 272 4.83 5.36 -6.10
C LEU A 272 3.89 5.96 -5.03
N GLY A 273 3.15 5.14 -4.29
CA GLY A 273 2.33 5.58 -3.15
C GLY A 273 3.18 6.22 -2.05
N ALA A 274 4.33 5.63 -1.74
CA ALA A 274 5.28 6.18 -0.78
C ALA A 274 5.86 7.53 -1.23
N CYS A 275 6.32 7.61 -2.48
CA CYS A 275 6.78 8.87 -3.09
C CYS A 275 5.67 9.93 -3.08
N PHE A 276 4.41 9.54 -3.33
CA PHE A 276 3.28 10.46 -3.29
C PHE A 276 3.08 11.02 -1.87
N ALA A 277 3.08 10.18 -0.83
CA ALA A 277 2.99 10.63 0.57
C ALA A 277 4.13 11.61 0.94
N LEU A 278 5.37 11.27 0.57
CA LEU A 278 6.55 12.09 0.84
C LEU A 278 6.50 13.44 0.12
N CYS A 279 6.07 13.46 -1.15
CA CYS A 279 5.91 14.69 -1.94
C CYS A 279 4.71 15.53 -1.50
N ALA A 280 3.67 14.92 -0.93
CA ALA A 280 2.50 15.63 -0.41
C ALA A 280 2.83 16.46 0.84
N GLN A 281 3.97 16.20 1.51
CA GLN A 281 4.44 16.99 2.64
C GLN A 281 4.86 18.40 2.18
N SER A 282 4.05 19.42 2.49
CA SER A 282 4.39 20.82 2.20
C SER A 282 5.39 21.38 3.24
N PRO A 283 6.52 22.00 2.82
CA PRO A 283 7.47 22.63 3.73
C PRO A 283 6.94 23.88 4.47
N GLN A 284 5.77 24.41 4.08
CA GLN A 284 5.24 25.67 4.59
C GLN A 284 3.79 25.54 5.06
N GLY A 285 3.62 25.35 6.38
CA GLY A 285 2.49 25.87 7.18
C GLY A 285 1.06 25.45 6.82
N THR A 286 0.86 24.58 5.84
CA THR A 286 -0.47 24.14 5.39
C THR A 286 -0.57 22.66 5.72
N GLU A 287 -1.43 22.33 6.69
CA GLU A 287 -1.83 20.99 7.14
C GLU A 287 -0.91 19.84 6.71
N ASN A 288 -0.07 19.37 7.65
CA ASN A 288 0.78 18.19 7.49
C ASN A 288 0.05 17.09 6.69
N ALA A 289 0.62 16.62 5.57
CA ALA A 289 0.02 15.56 4.76
C ALA A 289 -0.30 14.29 5.58
N THR A 290 0.41 14.07 6.68
CA THR A 290 0.11 13.02 7.67
C THR A 290 -1.29 13.13 8.29
N ALA A 291 -1.86 14.33 8.38
CA ALA A 291 -3.18 14.58 8.97
C ALA A 291 -4.33 13.94 8.20
N TRP A 292 -4.18 13.65 6.91
CA TRP A 292 -5.21 12.96 6.14
C TRP A 292 -4.77 11.57 5.69
N ILE A 293 -3.47 11.34 5.49
CA ILE A 293 -2.94 10.05 5.01
C ILE A 293 -3.22 8.92 6.02
N LEU A 294 -2.87 9.10 7.29
CA LEU A 294 -3.06 8.07 8.32
C LEU A 294 -4.54 7.69 8.52
N PRO A 295 -5.48 8.64 8.70
CA PRO A 295 -6.89 8.27 8.84
C PRO A 295 -7.46 7.69 7.53
N PHE A 296 -7.08 8.22 6.37
CA PHE A 296 -7.51 7.66 5.07
C PHE A 296 -7.06 6.19 4.91
N THR A 297 -5.78 5.91 5.12
CA THR A 297 -5.23 4.55 5.02
C THR A 297 -5.82 3.63 6.09
N SER A 298 -6.07 4.13 7.30
CA SER A 298 -6.80 3.40 8.34
C SER A 298 -8.20 2.98 7.89
N GLY A 299 -8.92 3.86 7.19
CA GLY A 299 -10.23 3.54 6.61
C GLY A 299 -10.16 2.43 5.56
N GLY A 300 -9.14 2.47 4.69
CA GLY A 300 -8.88 1.41 3.72
C GLY A 300 -8.52 0.08 4.40
N PHE A 301 -7.64 0.09 5.41
CA PHE A 301 -7.26 -1.12 6.14
C PHE A 301 -8.43 -1.74 6.93
N LEU A 302 -9.33 -0.91 7.48
CA LEU A 302 -10.58 -1.40 8.07
C LEU A 302 -11.47 -2.08 7.02
N TYR A 303 -11.53 -1.53 5.81
CA TYR A 303 -12.29 -2.14 4.72
C TYR A 303 -11.70 -3.51 4.35
N ILE A 304 -10.38 -3.58 4.07
CA ILE A 304 -9.70 -4.84 3.75
C ILE A 304 -9.96 -5.86 4.87
N ALA A 305 -9.70 -5.49 6.13
CA ALA A 305 -9.86 -6.39 7.26
C ALA A 305 -11.30 -6.89 7.43
N LEU A 306 -12.28 -5.99 7.46
CA LEU A 306 -13.64 -6.31 7.90
C LEU A 306 -14.58 -6.70 6.76
N VAL A 307 -14.34 -6.24 5.54
CA VAL A 307 -15.21 -6.48 4.38
C VAL A 307 -14.62 -7.53 3.45
N ASN A 308 -13.31 -7.48 3.16
CA ASN A 308 -12.74 -8.43 2.19
C ASN A 308 -12.41 -9.77 2.86
N VAL A 309 -11.96 -9.75 4.12
CA VAL A 309 -11.36 -10.94 4.72
C VAL A 309 -12.22 -11.60 5.79
N VAL A 310 -12.81 -10.83 6.71
CA VAL A 310 -13.63 -11.40 7.79
C VAL A 310 -14.81 -12.26 7.28
N PRO A 311 -15.55 -11.91 6.20
CA PRO A 311 -16.63 -12.75 5.71
C PRO A 311 -16.19 -14.18 5.37
N ASP A 312 -15.03 -14.35 4.71
CA ASP A 312 -14.46 -15.66 4.37
C ASP A 312 -14.10 -16.50 5.60
N LEU A 313 -13.77 -15.84 6.72
CA LEU A 313 -13.53 -16.50 8.01
C LEU A 313 -14.83 -16.91 8.70
N LEU A 314 -15.90 -16.12 8.54
CA LEU A 314 -17.22 -16.40 9.14
C LEU A 314 -17.93 -17.59 8.50
N GLU A 315 -17.55 -17.99 7.28
CA GLU A 315 -18.07 -19.19 6.62
C GLU A 315 -17.53 -20.53 7.19
N GLU A 316 -16.64 -20.49 8.19
CA GLU A 316 -16.06 -21.69 8.80
C GLU A 316 -17.11 -22.52 9.57
N SER A 317 -17.35 -23.75 9.10
CA SER A 317 -18.36 -24.64 9.68
C SER A 317 -17.90 -25.39 10.94
N SER A 318 -16.59 -25.56 11.14
CA SER A 318 -16.03 -26.28 12.28
C SER A 318 -15.81 -25.34 13.47
N LEU A 319 -16.50 -25.60 14.58
CA LEU A 319 -16.35 -24.83 15.83
C LEU A 319 -14.89 -24.75 16.31
N LYS A 320 -14.12 -25.83 16.17
CA LYS A 320 -12.72 -25.84 16.59
C LYS A 320 -11.87 -24.86 15.78
N HIS A 321 -12.12 -24.79 14.48
CA HIS A 321 -11.41 -23.90 13.58
C HIS A 321 -11.85 -22.45 13.78
N SER A 322 -13.15 -22.20 13.95
CA SER A 322 -13.68 -20.87 14.27
C SER A 322 -13.09 -20.32 15.58
N LEU A 323 -13.04 -21.13 16.65
CA LEU A 323 -12.40 -20.72 17.91
C LEU A 323 -10.90 -20.42 17.75
N LEU A 324 -10.20 -21.21 16.93
CA LEU A 324 -8.79 -20.99 16.66
C LEU A 324 -8.57 -19.70 15.85
N GLN A 325 -9.40 -19.41 14.85
CA GLN A 325 -9.35 -18.17 14.07
C GLN A 325 -9.57 -16.94 14.97
N ILE A 326 -10.58 -16.98 15.84
CA ILE A 326 -10.84 -15.91 16.82
C ILE A 326 -9.62 -15.72 17.75
N LEU A 327 -9.06 -16.81 18.27
CA LEU A 327 -7.86 -16.74 19.11
C LEU A 327 -6.66 -16.14 18.36
N LEU A 328 -6.51 -16.46 17.07
CA LEU A 328 -5.44 -15.91 16.22
C LEU A 328 -5.64 -14.41 15.96
N ILE A 329 -6.87 -13.94 15.77
CA ILE A 329 -7.17 -12.50 15.67
C ILE A 329 -6.74 -11.79 16.97
N PHE A 330 -7.16 -12.29 18.13
CA PHE A 330 -6.73 -11.72 19.41
C PHE A 330 -5.21 -11.78 19.61
N CYS A 331 -4.57 -12.87 19.16
CA CYS A 331 -3.12 -13.01 19.19
C CYS A 331 -2.43 -11.95 18.32
N GLY A 332 -2.93 -11.69 17.11
CA GLY A 332 -2.41 -10.63 16.23
C GLY A 332 -2.49 -9.24 16.87
N VAL A 333 -3.64 -8.91 17.48
CA VAL A 333 -3.81 -7.64 18.22
C VAL A 333 -2.83 -7.57 19.40
N ALA A 334 -2.69 -8.66 20.15
CA ALA A 334 -1.78 -8.72 21.30
C ALA A 334 -0.31 -8.57 20.88
N VAL A 335 0.10 -9.16 19.76
CA VAL A 335 1.45 -8.98 19.20
C VAL A 335 1.69 -7.52 18.85
N MET A 336 0.74 -6.84 18.22
CA MET A 336 0.88 -5.41 17.91
C MET A 336 0.98 -4.55 19.17
N ALA A 337 0.19 -4.84 20.20
CA ALA A 337 0.28 -4.14 21.48
C ALA A 337 1.64 -4.38 22.16
N LEU A 338 2.15 -5.61 22.13
CA LEU A 338 3.46 -5.96 22.70
C LEU A 338 4.61 -5.28 21.94
N LEU A 339 4.56 -5.28 20.61
CA LEU A 339 5.56 -4.60 19.78
C LEU A 339 5.60 -3.11 20.08
N SER A 340 4.44 -2.47 20.27
CA SER A 340 4.36 -1.08 20.69
C SER A 340 5.11 -0.85 22.01
N ALA A 341 4.84 -1.69 23.02
CA ALA A 341 5.45 -1.60 24.34
C ALA A 341 6.97 -1.83 24.30
N ILE A 342 7.46 -2.74 23.45
CA ILE A 342 8.89 -2.98 23.27
C ILE A 342 9.55 -1.76 22.62
N VAL A 343 8.97 -1.22 21.55
CA VAL A 343 9.52 -0.07 20.83
C VAL A 343 9.47 1.20 21.69
N ASP A 344 8.51 1.32 22.61
CA ASP A 344 8.48 2.43 23.59
C ASP A 344 9.59 2.35 24.65
N CYS A 345 10.15 1.17 24.90
CA CYS A 345 11.19 0.97 25.91
C CYS A 345 12.62 1.13 25.37
N THR A 346 12.80 1.23 24.05
CA THR A 346 14.09 1.35 23.34
C THR A 346 14.33 2.74 22.82
#